data_AF-A0A8G1H8H5-F1
#
_entry.id   AF-A0A8G1H8H5-F1
#
_cell.length_a   1.000
_cell.length_b   1.000
_cell.length_c   1.000
_cell.angle_alpha   90.00
_cell.angle_beta   90.00
_cell.angle_gamma   90.00
#
_symmetry.space_group_name_H-M   'P 1'
#
loop_
_entity.id
_entity.type
_entity.pdbx_description
1 polymer ?
#
loop_
_entity_poly.entity_id
_entity_poly.type
_entity_poly.pdbx_seq_one_letter_code
_entity_poly.pdbx_strand_id
1 'polypeptide(L)'
;MSQEDYRTWLRVKTYLIAATLFTLVTDVWRLRYYASLLSYRLPISVRFGPFRLHDAPEEEYVATWKVDPATARQQLQTEHGFERFFLSQLQAYSRNETTIFERGNLVYWPNGKTGQWQYHVRLFPTSEGHTEIWAHQELNIFRHPNDHSQGKHISPVKGEQHLRACIDRNQLIRSSRSSKNDTFRSA
;
A
#
# COMPACT_ATOMS: atom_id res chain seq x y z
N MET A 1 5.02 -20.94 45.13
CA MET A 1 5.42 -21.02 43.70
C MET A 1 6.90 -21.32 43.66
N SER A 2 7.30 -22.45 43.05
CA SER A 2 8.71 -22.84 43.02
C SER A 2 9.53 -21.91 42.11
N GLN A 3 10.86 -21.90 42.25
CA GLN A 3 11.71 -21.13 41.32
C GLN A 3 11.54 -21.56 39.86
N GLU A 4 11.24 -22.83 39.60
CA GLU A 4 10.97 -23.34 38.26
C GLU A 4 9.63 -22.82 37.72
N ASP A 5 8.59 -22.75 38.56
CA ASP A 5 7.29 -22.20 38.18
C ASP A 5 7.41 -20.71 37.82
N TYR A 6 8.19 -19.95 38.60
CA TYR A 6 8.42 -18.52 38.32
C TYR A 6 9.18 -18.29 37.01
N ARG A 7 10.23 -19.09 36.73
CA ARG A 7 10.99 -19.00 35.47
C ARG A 7 10.13 -19.40 34.27
N THR A 8 9.30 -20.42 34.41
CA THR A 8 8.37 -20.86 33.38
C THR A 8 7.32 -19.80 33.09
N TRP A 9 6.74 -19.20 34.13
CA TRP A 9 5.80 -18.09 34.00
C TRP A 9 6.40 -16.86 33.32
N LEU A 10 7.65 -16.49 33.67
CA LEU A 10 8.36 -15.37 33.06
C LEU A 10 8.64 -15.61 31.57
N ARG A 11 9.01 -16.85 31.19
CA ARG A 11 9.20 -17.24 29.78
C ARG A 11 7.90 -17.16 28.98
N VAL A 12 6.81 -17.72 29.51
CA VAL A 12 5.49 -17.66 28.85
C VAL A 12 5.04 -16.21 28.65
N LYS A 13 5.18 -15.35 29.66
CA LYS A 13 4.86 -13.92 29.56
C LYS A 13 5.74 -13.20 28.52
N THR A 14 7.02 -13.54 28.46
CA THR A 14 7.95 -12.99 27.46
C THR A 14 7.58 -13.44 26.05
N TYR A 15 7.23 -14.71 25.84
CA TYR A 15 6.76 -15.20 24.54
C TYR A 15 5.44 -14.58 24.12
N LEU A 16 4.49 -14.38 25.05
CA LEU A 16 3.24 -13.69 24.75
C LEU A 16 3.45 -12.23 24.37
N ILE A 17 4.34 -11.51 25.08
CA ILE A 17 4.71 -10.14 24.73
C ILE A 17 5.42 -10.11 23.37
N ALA A 18 6.38 -11.01 23.14
CA ALA A 18 7.10 -11.10 21.87
C ALA A 18 6.17 -11.45 20.71
N ALA A 19 5.24 -12.39 20.89
CA ALA A 19 4.23 -12.76 19.89
C ALA A 19 3.21 -11.63 19.66
N THR A 20 2.82 -10.90 20.70
CA THR A 20 1.92 -9.74 20.58
C THR A 20 2.59 -8.56 19.90
N LEU A 21 3.84 -8.25 20.28
CA LEU A 21 4.66 -7.27 19.57
C LEU A 21 4.83 -7.73 18.13
N PHE A 22 5.22 -8.98 17.89
CA PHE A 22 5.35 -9.57 16.56
C PHE A 22 4.05 -9.46 15.75
N THR A 23 2.87 -9.75 16.29
CA THR A 23 1.58 -9.55 15.58
C THR A 23 1.30 -8.07 15.29
N LEU A 24 1.65 -7.17 16.22
CA LEU A 24 1.57 -5.72 16.01
C LEU A 24 2.58 -5.20 14.97
N VAL A 25 3.78 -5.80 14.83
CA VAL A 25 4.78 -5.43 13.81
C VAL A 25 4.62 -6.19 12.49
N THR A 26 3.89 -7.31 12.46
CA THR A 26 3.70 -8.17 11.26
C THR A 26 2.50 -7.81 10.42
N ASP A 27 1.53 -7.06 10.95
CA ASP A 27 0.60 -6.32 10.09
C ASP A 27 1.33 -5.11 9.52
N VAL A 28 2.21 -5.39 8.56
CA VAL A 28 3.04 -4.43 7.83
C VAL A 28 2.26 -3.24 7.28
N TRP A 29 0.96 -3.40 7.10
CA TRP A 29 0.07 -2.36 6.65
C TRP A 29 -0.23 -1.33 7.74
N ARG A 30 -0.32 -1.76 9.00
CA ARG A 30 -0.35 -0.85 10.16
C ARG A 30 0.97 -0.11 10.27
N LEU A 31 2.11 -0.78 10.07
CA LEU A 31 3.42 -0.14 10.09
C LEU A 31 3.51 0.95 9.02
N ARG A 32 3.19 0.63 7.76
CA ARG A 32 3.17 1.61 6.65
C ARG A 32 2.19 2.76 6.91
N TYR A 33 1.02 2.47 7.47
CA TYR A 33 0.07 3.51 7.86
C TYR A 33 0.65 4.46 8.92
N TYR A 34 1.17 3.94 10.04
CA TYR A 34 1.73 4.77 11.09
C TYR A 34 2.98 5.51 10.63
N ALA A 35 3.80 4.90 9.77
CA ALA A 35 4.93 5.58 9.14
C ALA A 35 4.45 6.75 8.25
N SER A 36 3.37 6.58 7.50
CA SER A 36 2.78 7.64 6.67
C SER A 36 2.20 8.76 7.53
N LEU A 37 1.50 8.40 8.62
CA LEU A 37 0.94 9.36 9.58
C LEU A 37 2.03 10.15 10.30
N LEU A 38 3.11 9.49 10.72
CA LEU A 38 4.26 10.15 11.35
C LEU A 38 4.94 11.08 10.35
N SER A 39 5.21 10.60 9.13
CA SER A 39 5.80 11.40 8.06
C SER A 39 4.97 12.64 7.74
N TYR A 40 3.64 12.51 7.73
CA TYR A 40 2.71 13.62 7.54
C TYR A 40 2.72 14.65 8.69
N ARG A 41 3.06 14.24 9.91
CA ARG A 41 3.14 15.16 11.07
C ARG A 41 4.48 15.86 11.18
N LEU A 42 5.53 15.33 10.56
CA LEU A 42 6.84 15.95 10.56
C LEU A 42 6.84 17.26 9.74
N PRO A 43 7.63 18.28 10.12
CA PRO A 43 7.86 19.45 9.28
C PRO A 43 8.37 19.05 7.88
N ILE A 44 7.96 19.78 6.84
CA ILE A 44 8.35 19.49 5.44
C ILE A 44 9.88 19.42 5.29
N SER A 45 10.61 20.28 6.00
CA SER A 45 12.08 20.35 6.00
C SER A 45 12.79 19.06 6.40
N VAL A 46 12.09 18.14 7.09
CA VAL A 46 12.65 16.84 7.50
C VAL A 46 12.01 15.64 6.79
N ARG A 47 11.10 15.87 5.83
CA ARG A 47 10.46 14.81 5.02
C ARG A 47 11.31 14.42 3.82
N PHE A 48 12.47 13.83 4.08
CA PHE A 48 13.38 13.33 3.04
C PHE A 48 13.67 11.84 3.21
N GLY A 49 14.15 11.21 2.14
CA GLY A 49 14.46 9.77 2.12
C GLY A 49 13.26 8.91 2.52
N PRO A 50 13.37 8.04 3.55
CA PRO A 50 12.31 7.12 3.94
C PRO A 50 11.08 7.80 4.58
N PHE A 51 11.21 9.08 4.98
CA PHE A 51 10.13 9.87 5.58
C PHE A 51 9.38 10.73 4.55
N ARG A 52 9.72 10.61 3.27
CA ARG A 52 9.02 11.32 2.21
C ARG A 52 7.66 10.65 1.98
N LEU A 53 6.60 11.46 2.03
CA LEU A 53 5.25 11.05 1.66
C LEU A 53 4.95 11.60 0.27
N HIS A 54 4.48 10.72 -0.63
CA HIS A 54 4.23 11.07 -2.02
C HIS A 54 2.74 11.16 -2.30
N ASP A 55 2.37 12.03 -3.24
CA ASP A 55 1.02 12.08 -3.77
C ASP A 55 0.72 10.82 -4.59
N ALA A 56 -0.52 10.33 -4.48
CA ALA A 56 -1.04 9.32 -5.40
C ALA A 56 -1.41 9.99 -6.74
N PRO A 57 -0.71 9.68 -7.86
CA PRO A 57 -0.95 10.31 -9.15
C PRO A 57 -2.38 10.11 -9.60
N GLU A 58 -2.98 11.14 -10.21
CA GLU A 58 -4.40 11.08 -10.58
C GLU A 58 -4.63 10.15 -11.77
N GLU A 59 -3.68 10.15 -12.70
CA GLU A 59 -3.64 9.28 -13.87
C GLU A 59 -3.59 7.79 -13.53
N GLU A 60 -3.14 7.42 -12.32
CA GLU A 60 -3.06 6.05 -11.83
C GLU A 60 -4.36 5.57 -11.18
N TYR A 61 -5.33 6.45 -10.92
CA TYR A 61 -6.60 6.07 -10.33
C TYR A 61 -7.43 5.20 -11.28
N VAL A 62 -7.93 4.06 -10.79
CA VAL A 62 -8.69 3.09 -11.60
C VAL A 62 -10.19 3.11 -11.29
N ALA A 63 -10.53 2.89 -10.02
CA ALA A 63 -11.91 2.72 -9.57
C ALA A 63 -12.02 2.69 -8.05
N THR A 64 -13.26 2.70 -7.57
CA THR A 64 -13.60 2.33 -6.18
C THR A 64 -14.17 0.92 -6.17
N TRP A 65 -13.59 0.01 -5.40
CA TRP A 65 -14.03 -1.36 -5.20
C TRP A 65 -14.89 -1.45 -3.94
N LYS A 66 -16.06 -2.10 -4.06
CA LYS A 66 -17.09 -2.25 -3.03
C LYS A 66 -16.72 -3.22 -1.89
N VAL A 67 -15.47 -3.19 -1.44
CA VAL A 67 -14.97 -3.95 -0.29
C VAL A 67 -13.98 -3.08 0.48
N ASP A 68 -13.75 -3.41 1.75
CA ASP A 68 -12.78 -2.69 2.56
C ASP A 68 -11.33 -3.06 2.20
N PRO A 69 -10.32 -2.25 2.57
CA PRO A 69 -8.95 -2.49 2.15
C PRO A 69 -8.33 -3.81 2.66
N ALA A 70 -8.81 -4.39 3.76
CA ALA A 70 -8.35 -5.70 4.21
C ALA A 70 -8.85 -6.81 3.29
N THR A 71 -10.13 -6.76 2.95
CA THR A 71 -10.74 -7.69 1.98
C THR A 71 -10.10 -7.55 0.60
N ALA A 72 -9.92 -6.32 0.09
CA ALA A 72 -9.26 -6.07 -1.19
C ALA A 72 -7.83 -6.65 -1.24
N ARG A 73 -7.04 -6.45 -0.17
CA ARG A 73 -5.70 -7.05 -0.05
C ARG A 73 -5.78 -8.56 -0.12
N GLN A 74 -6.65 -9.17 0.68
CA GLN A 74 -6.78 -10.62 0.74
C GLN A 74 -7.11 -11.20 -0.64
N GLN A 75 -8.14 -10.67 -1.31
CA GLN A 75 -8.57 -11.15 -2.63
C GLN A 75 -7.47 -10.99 -3.69
N LEU A 76 -6.82 -9.82 -3.76
CA LEU A 76 -5.67 -9.62 -4.68
C LEU A 76 -4.56 -10.63 -4.43
N GLN A 77 -4.27 -10.95 -3.17
CA GLN A 77 -3.23 -11.90 -2.82
C GLN A 77 -3.61 -13.36 -3.13
N THR A 78 -4.82 -13.78 -2.75
CA THR A 78 -5.22 -15.19 -2.81
C THR A 78 -5.77 -15.61 -4.17
N GLU A 79 -6.41 -14.70 -4.90
CA GLU A 79 -7.12 -15.01 -6.15
C GLU A 79 -6.34 -14.53 -7.38
N HIS A 80 -5.48 -13.51 -7.22
CA HIS A 80 -4.81 -12.85 -8.34
C HIS A 80 -3.28 -12.86 -8.23
N GLY A 81 -2.72 -13.52 -7.21
CA GLY A 81 -1.28 -13.75 -7.09
C GLY A 81 -0.46 -12.49 -6.79
N PHE A 82 -1.09 -11.41 -6.32
CA PHE A 82 -0.35 -10.24 -5.87
C PHE A 82 0.41 -10.53 -4.58
N GLU A 83 1.60 -9.96 -4.44
CA GLU A 83 2.43 -10.02 -3.24
C GLU A 83 2.49 -8.64 -2.58
N ARG A 84 2.71 -8.61 -1.27
CA ARG A 84 2.94 -7.36 -0.53
C ARG A 84 4.28 -6.74 -0.96
N PHE A 85 4.35 -5.43 -1.17
CA PHE A 85 5.56 -4.81 -1.73
C PHE A 85 6.15 -3.65 -0.91
N PHE A 86 7.08 -3.97 -0.02
CA PHE A 86 7.56 -3.02 0.99
C PHE A 86 8.52 -1.93 0.52
N LEU A 87 9.18 -2.13 -0.63
CA LEU A 87 10.24 -1.25 -1.12
C LEU A 87 9.71 0.04 -1.76
N SER A 88 8.40 0.18 -1.90
CA SER A 88 7.83 1.40 -2.48
C SER A 88 7.73 2.52 -1.46
N GLN A 89 7.75 3.73 -2.01
CA GLN A 89 7.42 4.96 -1.31
C GLN A 89 6.05 4.86 -0.61
N LEU A 90 5.93 5.60 0.49
CA LEU A 90 4.65 5.81 1.20
C LEU A 90 3.82 6.82 0.40
N GLN A 91 2.53 6.53 0.25
CA GLN A 91 1.61 7.43 -0.46
C GLN A 91 0.41 7.86 0.38
N ALA A 92 -0.03 9.07 0.12
CA ALA A 92 -1.29 9.63 0.59
C ALA A 92 -1.88 10.51 -0.50
N TYR A 93 -3.14 10.89 -0.36
CA TYR A 93 -3.72 11.96 -1.15
C TYR A 93 -4.70 12.76 -0.29
N SER A 94 -4.95 14.00 -0.68
CA SER A 94 -5.91 14.87 -0.01
C SER A 94 -7.28 14.80 -0.71
N ARG A 95 -8.34 14.71 0.08
CA ARG A 95 -9.74 14.85 -0.37
C ARG A 95 -10.55 15.58 0.67
N ASN A 96 -11.22 16.65 0.25
CA ASN A 96 -12.05 17.48 1.14
C ASN A 96 -11.28 17.84 2.43
N GLU A 97 -10.06 18.37 2.28
CA GLU A 97 -9.17 18.75 3.39
C GLU A 97 -8.73 17.59 4.32
N THR A 98 -9.13 16.36 3.99
CA THR A 98 -8.76 15.16 4.73
C THR A 98 -7.66 14.42 3.98
N THR A 99 -6.55 14.18 4.65
CA THR A 99 -5.49 13.32 4.14
C THR A 99 -5.88 11.85 4.29
N ILE A 100 -5.97 11.17 3.16
CA ILE A 100 -6.23 9.73 3.08
C ILE A 100 -4.90 9.02 2.88
N PHE A 101 -4.59 8.12 3.81
CA PHE A 101 -3.36 7.35 3.80
C PHE A 101 -3.58 5.98 3.18
N GLU A 102 -2.56 5.52 2.46
CA GLU A 102 -2.51 4.16 1.93
C GLU A 102 -2.81 3.10 2.99
N ARG A 103 -3.48 2.03 2.57
CA ARG A 103 -3.81 0.82 3.36
C ARG A 103 -3.39 -0.48 2.69
N GLY A 104 -2.87 -0.44 1.47
CA GLY A 104 -2.33 -1.60 0.79
C GLY A 104 -1.46 -1.20 -0.39
N ASN A 105 -0.38 -1.94 -0.59
CA ASN A 105 0.53 -1.73 -1.71
C ASN A 105 1.08 -3.08 -2.17
N LEU A 106 0.55 -3.53 -3.30
CA LEU A 106 0.73 -4.89 -3.76
C LEU A 106 1.27 -4.90 -5.17
N VAL A 107 2.13 -5.86 -5.46
CA VAL A 107 2.76 -6.01 -6.76
C VAL A 107 2.46 -7.39 -7.33
N TYR A 108 2.25 -7.45 -8.63
CA TYR A 108 2.16 -8.71 -9.36
C TYR A 108 3.25 -8.75 -10.43
N TRP A 109 3.97 -9.87 -10.48
CA TRP A 109 5.00 -10.13 -11.49
C TRP A 109 4.50 -11.15 -12.51
N PRO A 110 4.04 -10.73 -13.70
CA PRO A 110 3.43 -11.63 -14.68
C PRO A 110 4.36 -12.77 -15.13
N ASN A 111 5.67 -12.50 -15.16
CA ASN A 111 6.70 -13.48 -15.52
C ASN A 111 7.65 -13.78 -14.35
N GLY A 112 7.15 -13.66 -13.11
CA GLY A 112 7.95 -13.82 -11.89
C GLY A 112 8.96 -12.69 -11.66
N LYS A 113 9.70 -12.78 -10.55
CA LYS A 113 10.61 -11.72 -10.08
C LYS A 113 11.78 -11.42 -11.01
N THR A 114 12.08 -12.29 -11.98
CA THR A 114 13.11 -12.06 -13.03
C THR A 114 12.54 -11.49 -14.32
N GLY A 115 11.21 -11.34 -14.43
CA GLY A 115 10.52 -10.76 -15.56
C GLY A 115 10.79 -9.26 -15.71
N GLN A 116 10.46 -8.73 -16.90
CA GLN A 116 10.71 -7.32 -17.26
C GLN A 116 9.79 -6.34 -16.54
N TRP A 117 8.53 -6.74 -16.33
CA TRP A 117 7.45 -5.86 -15.89
C TRP A 117 6.90 -6.29 -14.54
N GLN A 118 6.34 -5.33 -13.83
CA GLN A 118 5.52 -5.56 -12.65
C GLN A 118 4.27 -4.66 -12.71
N TYR A 119 3.17 -5.13 -12.13
CA TYR A 119 1.95 -4.35 -11.96
C TYR A 119 1.83 -3.94 -10.51
N HIS A 120 1.76 -2.65 -10.25
CA HIS A 120 1.62 -2.11 -8.91
C HIS A 120 0.17 -1.72 -8.65
N VAL A 121 -0.30 -2.01 -7.45
CA VAL A 121 -1.63 -1.63 -6.97
C VAL A 121 -1.48 -0.94 -5.61
N ARG A 122 -2.21 0.16 -5.43
CA ARG A 122 -2.33 0.89 -4.17
C ARG A 122 -3.79 0.93 -3.76
N LEU A 123 -4.03 0.80 -2.46
CA LEU A 123 -5.36 0.74 -1.88
C LEU A 123 -5.52 1.85 -0.84
N PHE A 124 -6.59 2.61 -0.94
CA PHE A 124 -6.93 3.68 -0.02
C PHE A 124 -8.36 3.49 0.50
N PRO A 125 -8.61 3.71 1.80
CA PRO A 125 -9.96 3.59 2.35
C PRO A 125 -10.85 4.76 1.91
N THR A 126 -12.14 4.50 1.76
CA THR A 126 -13.18 5.53 1.71
C THR A 126 -13.92 5.63 3.04
N SER A 127 -14.67 6.71 3.25
CA SER A 127 -15.55 6.88 4.41
C SER A 127 -16.70 5.87 4.47
N GLU A 128 -17.09 5.29 3.32
CA GLU A 128 -18.18 4.31 3.21
C GLU A 128 -17.72 2.87 3.45
N GLY A 129 -16.43 2.66 3.77
CA GLY A 129 -15.87 1.32 3.94
C GLY A 129 -15.48 0.63 2.62
N HIS A 130 -15.57 1.32 1.49
CA HIS A 130 -15.04 0.86 0.20
C HIS A 130 -13.53 1.15 0.06
N THR A 131 -12.92 0.62 -0.99
CA THR A 131 -11.51 0.79 -1.31
C THR A 131 -11.32 1.49 -2.64
N GLU A 132 -10.57 2.58 -2.65
CA GLU A 132 -10.11 3.18 -3.90
C GLU A 132 -8.79 2.59 -4.33
N ILE A 133 -8.67 2.37 -5.63
CA ILE A 133 -7.55 1.65 -6.22
C ILE A 133 -6.83 2.51 -7.23
N TRP A 134 -5.51 2.57 -7.08
CA TRP A 134 -4.59 3.06 -8.09
C TRP A 134 -3.78 1.90 -8.63
N ALA A 135 -3.51 1.89 -9.92
CA ALA A 135 -2.68 0.88 -10.52
C ALA A 135 -1.89 1.38 -11.73
N HIS A 136 -0.70 0.82 -11.89
CA HIS A 136 0.15 1.05 -13.05
C HIS A 136 0.99 -0.18 -13.36
N GLN A 137 1.41 -0.30 -14.62
CA GLN A 137 2.54 -1.15 -14.97
C GLN A 137 3.83 -0.33 -14.89
N GLU A 138 4.90 -0.94 -14.42
CA GLU A 138 6.25 -0.36 -14.42
C GLU A 138 7.31 -1.45 -14.65
N LEU A 139 8.56 -1.02 -14.85
CA LEU A 139 9.68 -1.94 -14.91
C LEU A 139 9.86 -2.64 -13.55
N ASN A 140 10.19 -3.93 -13.61
CA ASN A 140 10.43 -4.74 -12.43
C ASN A 140 11.68 -4.25 -11.68
N ILE A 141 11.53 -3.93 -10.40
CA ILE A 141 12.61 -3.43 -9.54
C ILE A 141 13.82 -4.38 -9.48
N PHE A 142 13.59 -5.70 -9.53
CA PHE A 142 14.66 -6.69 -9.43
C PHE A 142 15.46 -6.84 -10.73
N ARG A 143 14.90 -6.41 -11.86
CA ARG A 143 15.53 -6.47 -13.19
C ARG A 143 16.15 -5.12 -13.57
N HIS A 144 15.46 -4.03 -13.27
CA HIS A 144 15.78 -2.68 -13.68
C HIS A 144 15.69 -1.69 -12.51
N PRO A 145 16.47 -1.87 -11.43
CA PRO A 145 16.32 -1.08 -10.20
C PRO A 145 16.48 0.43 -10.42
N ASN A 146 17.42 0.82 -11.28
CA ASN A 146 17.70 2.23 -11.58
C ASN A 146 16.52 2.88 -12.32
N ASP A 147 16.09 2.28 -13.44
CA ASP A 147 15.00 2.83 -14.25
C ASP A 147 13.66 2.79 -13.50
N HIS A 148 13.44 1.76 -12.68
CA HIS A 148 12.31 1.67 -11.76
C HIS A 148 12.31 2.84 -10.76
N SER A 149 13.44 3.10 -10.08
CA SER A 149 13.52 4.20 -9.11
C SER A 149 13.36 5.60 -9.74
N GLN A 150 13.66 5.73 -11.03
CA GLN A 150 13.47 6.94 -11.81
C GLN A 150 12.05 7.07 -12.39
N GLY A 151 11.16 6.09 -12.17
CA GLY A 151 9.79 6.09 -12.68
C GLY A 151 9.72 6.00 -14.20
N LYS A 152 10.72 5.41 -14.87
CA LYS A 152 10.68 5.25 -16.33
C LYS A 152 9.68 4.18 -16.73
N HIS A 153 9.01 4.41 -17.85
CA HIS A 153 8.07 3.47 -18.46
C HIS A 153 6.88 3.08 -17.58
N ILE A 154 6.45 3.96 -16.67
CA ILE A 154 5.18 3.83 -15.96
C ILE A 154 4.03 3.95 -16.96
N SER A 155 3.08 3.01 -16.88
CA SER A 155 1.89 2.98 -17.72
C SER A 155 0.64 2.74 -16.86
N PRO A 156 -0.09 3.80 -16.50
CA PRO A 156 -1.35 3.68 -15.78
C PRO A 156 -2.40 2.89 -16.55
N VAL A 157 -2.51 3.13 -17.87
CA VAL A 157 -3.46 2.44 -18.76
C VAL A 157 -3.30 0.92 -18.71
N LYS A 158 -2.05 0.42 -18.78
CA LYS A 158 -1.81 -1.02 -18.68
C LYS A 158 -2.08 -1.57 -17.28
N GLY A 159 -1.80 -0.79 -16.24
CA GLY A 159 -2.16 -1.14 -14.86
C GLY A 159 -3.67 -1.28 -14.68
N GLU A 160 -4.43 -0.29 -15.15
CA GLU A 160 -5.88 -0.31 -15.17
C GLU A 160 -6.43 -1.54 -15.92
N GLN A 161 -5.94 -1.78 -17.14
CA GLN A 161 -6.37 -2.92 -17.95
C GLN A 161 -6.16 -4.25 -17.22
N HIS A 162 -4.99 -4.43 -16.61
CA HIS A 162 -4.68 -5.64 -15.86
C HIS A 162 -5.57 -5.78 -14.62
N LEU A 163 -5.71 -4.73 -13.82
CA LEU A 163 -6.54 -4.76 -12.60
C LEU A 163 -8.01 -5.04 -12.91
N ARG A 164 -8.55 -4.43 -13.97
CA ARG A 164 -9.94 -4.67 -14.41
C ARG A 164 -10.17 -6.08 -14.95
N ALA A 165 -9.12 -6.77 -15.40
CA ALA A 165 -9.21 -8.18 -15.77
C ALA A 165 -9.25 -9.10 -14.54
N CYS A 166 -8.79 -8.63 -13.37
CA CYS A 166 -8.83 -9.39 -12.12
C CYS A 166 -10.18 -9.23 -11.40
N ILE A 167 -10.73 -8.02 -11.34
CA ILE A 167 -11.89 -7.71 -10.50
C ILE A 167 -13.19 -7.70 -11.34
N ASP A 168 -14.22 -8.42 -10.87
CA ASP A 168 -15.54 -8.38 -11.49
C ASP A 168 -16.07 -6.93 -11.52
N ARG A 169 -16.50 -6.51 -12.71
CA ARG A 169 -17.01 -5.17 -13.00
C ARG A 169 -18.18 -4.79 -12.08
N ASN A 170 -19.00 -5.73 -11.63
CA ASN A 170 -20.12 -5.42 -10.72
C ASN A 170 -19.66 -4.96 -9.32
N GLN A 171 -18.43 -5.28 -8.93
CA GLN A 171 -17.81 -4.88 -7.66
C GLN A 171 -17.15 -3.50 -7.76
N LEU A 172 -16.96 -2.98 -8.97
CA LEU A 172 -16.32 -1.69 -9.20
C LEU A 172 -17.36 -0.58 -9.41
N ILE A 173 -17.21 0.51 -8.67
CA ILE A 173 -17.88 1.78 -8.91
C ILE A 173 -16.98 2.57 -9.85
N ARG A 174 -17.53 2.94 -11.01
CA ARG A 174 -16.92 3.96 -11.88
C ARG A 174 -17.10 5.30 -11.20
N SER A 175 -16.03 5.81 -10.60
CA SER A 175 -15.97 7.22 -10.21
C SER A 175 -14.96 7.91 -11.11
N SER A 176 -15.28 9.11 -11.59
CA SER A 176 -14.25 10.09 -11.91
C SER A 176 -13.77 10.64 -10.57
N ARG A 177 -12.46 10.63 -10.30
CA ARG A 177 -11.92 11.35 -9.14
C ARG A 177 -12.47 12.79 -9.20
N SER A 178 -13.17 13.21 -8.16
CA SER A 178 -13.72 14.57 -8.07
C SER A 178 -12.56 15.55 -8.15
N SER A 179 -12.54 16.37 -9.21
CA SER A 179 -11.57 17.42 -9.45
C SER A 179 -11.52 18.38 -8.26
N LYS A 180 -10.41 18.38 -7.53
CA LYS A 180 -9.83 19.52 -6.78
C LYS A 180 -8.64 18.97 -5.97
N ASN A 181 -7.47 18.96 -6.61
CA ASN A 181 -6.21 18.69 -5.93
C ASN A 181 -5.78 19.96 -5.19
N ASP A 182 -5.86 19.95 -3.86
CA ASP A 182 -4.79 20.56 -3.09
C ASP A 182 -3.67 19.52 -3.07
N THR A 183 -2.81 19.57 -4.10
CA THR A 183 -1.52 18.88 -4.10
C THR A 183 -0.85 19.13 -2.75
N PHE A 184 -0.17 18.12 -2.22
CA PHE A 184 0.78 18.36 -1.15
C PHE A 184 1.83 19.30 -1.70
N ARG A 185 1.67 20.61 -1.45
CA ARG A 185 2.58 21.64 -1.94
C ARG A 185 3.97 21.24 -1.50
N SER A 186 4.74 20.79 -2.47
CA SER A 186 6.18 20.70 -2.39
C SER A 186 6.64 22.15 -2.35
N ALA A 187 6.79 22.67 -1.13
CA ALA A 187 7.59 23.85 -0.88
C ALA A 187 9.05 23.41 -0.77
#